data_AF-A0A0G1TUL0-F1
#
_entry.id   AF-A0A0G1TUL0-F1
#
_cell.length_a   1.000
_cell.length_b   1.000
_cell.length_c   1.000
_cell.angle_alpha   90.00
_cell.angle_beta   90.00
_cell.angle_gamma   90.00
#
_symmetry.space_group_name_H-M   'P 1'
#
loop_
_entity.id
_entity.type
_entity.pdbx_description
1 polymer ?
#
loop_
_entity_poly.entity_id
_entity_poly.type
_entity_poly.pdbx_seq_one_letter_code
_entity_poly.pdbx_strand_id
1 'polypeptide(L)'
;ESILVGGSILLGLPLPVGAAQILWVNLLIDGLPGLALAFEQTEKDVMERQPERRSAPLITRQMKVIIFIIGVITDLTLFGIFLWLFAQFGAANHQYIQTMMFVGLAIASLFYMFSCKSLKKNVWQINPFSNKLLILGWLVGVVMLVGAVYVPVLQVMLKTVPLSFGDWILLGGFGVFNVILIEVAKSYFIMKDKKAV
;
A
#
# COMPACT_ATOMS: atom_id res chain seq x y z
N GLU A 1 2.36 -1.56 -8.45
CA GLU A 1 1.41 -2.12 -9.44
C GLU A 1 2.08 -2.52 -10.76
N SER A 2 2.99 -1.71 -11.30
CA SER A 2 3.59 -1.93 -12.63
C SER A 2 4.32 -3.27 -12.79
N ILE A 3 5.00 -3.78 -11.75
CA ILE A 3 5.71 -5.06 -11.84
C ILE A 3 4.72 -6.23 -11.79
N LEU A 4 3.65 -6.12 -10.98
CA LEU A 4 2.60 -7.14 -10.91
C LEU A 4 1.90 -7.29 -12.26
N VAL A 5 1.43 -6.18 -12.84
CA VAL A 5 0.72 -6.18 -14.12
C VAL A 5 1.69 -6.51 -15.27
N GLY A 6 2.84 -5.84 -15.33
CA GLY A 6 3.84 -6.08 -16.37
C GLY A 6 4.39 -7.50 -16.36
N GLY A 7 4.69 -8.03 -15.17
CA GLY A 7 5.17 -9.41 -15.00
C GLY A 7 4.15 -10.45 -15.45
N SER A 8 2.86 -10.24 -15.16
CA SER A 8 1.80 -11.14 -15.63
C SER A 8 1.70 -11.17 -17.15
N ILE A 9 1.78 -10.00 -17.80
CA ILE A 9 1.72 -9.88 -19.27
C ILE A 9 2.93 -10.56 -19.91
N LEU A 10 4.14 -10.37 -19.36
CA LEU A 10 5.36 -10.99 -19.88
C LEU A 10 5.32 -12.52 -19.80
N LEU A 11 4.68 -13.07 -18.77
CA LEU A 11 4.52 -14.52 -18.61
C LEU A 11 3.29 -15.08 -19.36
N GLY A 12 2.52 -14.25 -20.06
CA GLY A 12 1.28 -14.66 -20.73
C GLY A 12 0.18 -15.11 -19.75
N LEU A 13 0.25 -14.70 -18.49
CA LEU A 13 -0.73 -15.01 -17.46
C LEU A 13 -1.93 -14.07 -17.55
N PRO A 14 -3.12 -14.51 -17.11
CA PRO A 14 -4.28 -13.64 -17.12
C PRO A 14 -4.11 -12.50 -16.11
N LEU A 15 -4.77 -11.36 -16.37
CA LEU A 15 -4.54 -10.13 -15.60
C LEU A 15 -4.85 -10.34 -14.11
N PRO A 16 -3.87 -10.08 -13.21
CA PRO A 16 -4.04 -10.35 -11.78
C PRO A 16 -5.09 -9.44 -11.15
N VAL A 17 -5.35 -8.27 -11.73
CA VAL A 17 -6.29 -7.27 -11.21
C VAL A 17 -6.97 -6.58 -12.40
N GLY A 18 -8.27 -6.30 -12.28
CA GLY A 18 -9.04 -5.59 -13.29
C GLY A 18 -8.84 -4.07 -13.24
N ALA A 19 -9.09 -3.38 -14.36
CA ALA A 19 -8.98 -1.92 -14.42
C ALA A 19 -9.88 -1.19 -13.41
N ALA A 20 -11.12 -1.67 -13.21
CA ALA A 20 -12.04 -1.12 -12.22
C ALA A 20 -11.54 -1.29 -10.78
N GLN A 21 -10.86 -2.41 -10.49
CA GLN A 21 -10.26 -2.69 -9.19
C GLN A 21 -9.07 -1.76 -8.91
N ILE A 22 -8.21 -1.54 -9.92
CA ILE A 22 -7.09 -0.57 -9.81
C ILE A 22 -7.62 0.85 -9.57
N LEU A 23 -8.66 1.25 -10.31
CA LEU A 23 -9.29 2.57 -10.13
C LEU A 23 -9.88 2.70 -8.73
N TRP A 24 -10.53 1.64 -8.22
CA TRP A 24 -11.09 1.62 -6.87
C TRP A 24 -10.02 1.81 -5.80
N VAL A 25 -8.89 1.09 -5.91
CA VAL A 25 -7.76 1.25 -4.96
C VAL A 25 -7.24 2.68 -5.01
N ASN A 26 -6.85 3.16 -6.19
CA ASN A 26 -6.22 4.47 -6.32
C ASN A 26 -7.14 5.65 -5.96
N LEU A 27 -8.44 5.56 -6.26
CA LEU A 27 -9.38 6.66 -6.02
C LEU A 27 -9.95 6.64 -4.60
N LEU A 28 -10.46 5.49 -4.15
CA LEU A 28 -11.22 5.41 -2.91
C LEU A 28 -10.34 5.02 -1.72
N ILE A 29 -9.48 4.02 -1.90
CA ILE A 29 -8.67 3.50 -0.80
C ILE A 29 -7.48 4.42 -0.53
N ASP A 30 -6.79 4.88 -1.58
CA ASP A 30 -5.59 5.71 -1.44
C ASP A 30 -5.95 7.20 -1.38
N GLY A 31 -6.97 7.61 -2.13
CA GLY A 31 -7.37 9.01 -2.25
C GLY A 31 -7.88 9.61 -0.94
N LEU A 32 -8.79 8.91 -0.23
CA LEU A 32 -9.38 9.45 1.00
C LEU A 32 -8.33 9.72 2.08
N PRO A 33 -7.41 8.80 2.38
CA PRO A 33 -6.45 9.08 3.44
C PRO A 33 -5.25 9.90 2.95
N GLY A 34 -4.97 9.88 1.64
CA GLY A 34 -4.06 10.85 1.02
C GLY A 34 -4.53 12.28 1.26
N LEU A 35 -5.83 12.55 1.15
CA LEU A 35 -6.41 13.82 1.55
C LEU A 35 -6.27 14.07 3.06
N ALA A 36 -6.45 13.05 3.89
CA ALA A 36 -6.28 13.18 5.34
C ALA A 36 -4.83 13.51 5.75
N LEU A 37 -3.83 13.01 5.02
CA LEU A 37 -2.41 13.36 5.22
C LEU A 37 -2.13 14.84 4.93
N ALA A 38 -2.90 15.50 4.06
CA ALA A 38 -2.78 16.94 3.82
C ALA A 38 -3.15 17.79 5.06
N PHE A 39 -3.92 17.21 6.00
CA PHE A 39 -4.29 17.83 7.27
C PHE A 39 -3.46 17.31 8.45
N GLU A 40 -2.34 16.62 8.19
CA GLU A 40 -1.43 16.19 9.24
C GLU A 40 -0.82 17.39 9.98
N GLN A 41 -0.68 17.27 11.31
CA GLN A 41 -0.15 18.36 12.12
C GLN A 41 1.33 18.63 11.79
N THR A 42 1.68 19.91 11.76
CA THR A 42 3.06 20.37 11.54
C THR A 42 4.01 19.75 12.57
N GLU A 43 5.20 19.31 12.12
CA GLU A 43 6.20 18.77 13.04
C GLU A 43 6.65 19.86 14.03
N LYS A 44 6.80 19.50 15.32
CA LYS A 44 7.15 20.46 16.39
C LYS A 44 8.40 21.29 16.10
N ASP A 45 9.36 20.68 15.40
CA ASP A 45 10.66 21.28 15.12
C ASP A 45 10.66 22.11 13.81
N VAL A 46 9.50 22.35 13.17
CA VAL A 46 9.43 23.07 11.88
C VAL A 46 10.00 24.49 11.98
N MET A 47 9.73 25.19 13.08
CA MET A 47 10.21 26.57 13.28
C MET A 47 11.70 26.63 13.68
N GLU A 48 12.29 25.51 14.10
CA GLU A 48 13.72 25.40 14.45
C GLU A 48 14.60 25.05 13.24
N ARG A 49 13.98 24.64 12.13
CA ARG A 49 14.68 24.25 10.90
C ARG A 49 14.99 25.47 10.04
N GLN A 50 16.16 25.45 9.41
CA GLN A 50 16.49 26.45 8.40
C GLN A 50 15.54 26.33 7.21
N PRO A 51 15.15 27.46 6.57
CA PRO A 51 14.35 27.43 5.36
C PRO A 51 15.00 26.56 4.28
N GLU A 52 14.21 25.70 3.63
CA GLU A 52 14.72 24.91 2.52
C GLU A 52 15.08 25.82 1.33
N ARG A 53 16.13 25.45 0.59
CA ARG A 53 16.60 26.20 -0.59
C ARG A 53 15.54 26.13 -1.69
N ARG A 54 15.34 27.22 -2.44
CA ARG A 54 14.39 27.26 -3.59
C ARG A 54 14.64 26.16 -4.64
N SER A 55 15.89 25.68 -4.76
CA SER A 55 16.29 24.62 -5.68
C SER A 55 16.28 23.22 -5.06
N ALA A 56 15.86 23.09 -3.80
CA ALA A 56 15.73 21.78 -3.16
C ALA A 56 14.65 20.96 -3.88
N PRO A 57 14.96 19.71 -4.30
CA PRO A 57 13.97 18.88 -4.96
C PRO A 57 12.92 18.40 -3.96
N LEU A 58 11.64 18.50 -4.33
CA LEU A 58 10.51 17.98 -3.53
C LEU A 58 10.68 16.48 -3.20
N ILE A 59 11.25 15.72 -4.14
CA ILE A 59 11.58 14.31 -3.94
C ILE A 59 13.10 14.16 -3.94
N THR A 60 13.67 13.99 -2.76
CA THR A 60 15.11 13.81 -2.60
C THR A 60 15.58 12.48 -3.21
N ARG A 61 16.89 12.36 -3.49
CA ARG A 61 17.46 11.11 -4.01
C ARG A 61 17.21 9.93 -3.07
N GLN A 62 17.27 10.17 -1.76
CA GLN A 62 16.97 9.17 -0.73
C GLN A 62 15.51 8.72 -0.81
N MET A 63 14.57 9.66 -0.91
CA MET A 63 13.14 9.34 -1.07
C MET A 63 12.89 8.52 -2.33
N LYS A 64 13.51 8.85 -3.47
CA LYS A 64 13.38 8.06 -4.71
C LYS A 64 13.82 6.62 -4.52
N VAL A 65 14.95 6.39 -3.84
CA VAL A 65 15.45 5.04 -3.58
C VAL A 65 14.53 4.27 -2.64
N ILE A 66 14.02 4.91 -1.59
CA ILE A 66 13.07 4.30 -0.65
C ILE A 66 11.77 3.91 -1.38
N ILE A 67 11.15 4.84 -2.12
CA ILE A 67 9.92 4.59 -2.89
C ILE A 67 10.13 3.44 -3.88
N PHE A 68 11.28 3.43 -4.57
CA PHE A 68 11.60 2.38 -5.53
C PHE A 68 11.73 1.01 -4.85
N ILE A 69 12.49 0.91 -3.75
CA ILE A 69 12.67 -0.35 -3.02
C ILE A 69 11.33 -0.86 -2.48
N ILE A 70 10.52 0.01 -1.89
CA ILE A 70 9.21 -0.34 -1.34
C ILE A 70 8.28 -0.85 -2.45
N GLY A 71 8.20 -0.13 -3.58
CA GLY A 71 7.38 -0.53 -4.70
C GLY A 71 7.80 -1.87 -5.30
N VAL A 72 9.11 -2.08 -5.50
CA VAL A 72 9.66 -3.34 -6.01
C VAL A 72 9.35 -4.50 -5.07
N ILE A 73 9.60 -4.35 -3.77
CA ILE A 73 9.37 -5.42 -2.80
C ILE A 73 7.88 -5.75 -2.68
N THR A 74 7.02 -4.73 -2.60
CA THR A 74 5.57 -4.91 -2.52
C THR A 74 5.04 -5.63 -3.74
N ASP A 75 5.41 -5.17 -4.94
CA ASP A 75 4.95 -5.79 -6.18
C ASP A 75 5.51 -7.20 -6.34
N LEU A 76 6.78 -7.45 -6.00
CA LEU A 76 7.39 -8.78 -6.12
C LEU A 76 6.72 -9.77 -5.17
N THR A 77 6.39 -9.33 -3.95
CA THR A 77 5.71 -10.17 -2.96
C THR A 77 4.28 -10.48 -3.40
N LEU A 78 3.53 -9.47 -3.88
CA LEU A 78 2.20 -9.69 -4.45
C LEU A 78 2.25 -10.59 -5.67
N PHE A 79 3.24 -10.41 -6.54
CA PHE A 79 3.43 -11.26 -7.71
C PHE A 79 3.77 -12.70 -7.31
N GLY A 80 4.56 -12.90 -6.25
CA GLY A 80 4.81 -14.22 -5.67
C GLY A 80 3.52 -14.89 -5.17
N ILE A 81 2.67 -14.14 -4.45
CA ILE A 81 1.36 -14.63 -4.00
C ILE A 81 0.47 -14.98 -5.20
N PHE A 82 0.47 -14.13 -6.24
CA PHE A 82 -0.26 -14.38 -7.47
C PHE A 82 0.17 -15.68 -8.16
N LEU A 83 1.48 -15.90 -8.31
CA LEU A 83 2.02 -17.13 -8.91
C LEU A 83 1.69 -18.36 -8.07
N TRP A 84 1.77 -18.26 -6.74
CA TRP A 84 1.42 -19.35 -5.83
C TRP A 84 -0.07 -19.72 -5.94
N LEU A 85 -0.96 -18.72 -5.93
CA LEU A 85 -2.40 -18.93 -6.12
C LEU A 85 -2.71 -19.50 -7.51
N PHE A 86 -2.03 -19.00 -8.55
CA PHE A 86 -2.20 -19.48 -9.91
C PHE A 86 -1.74 -20.94 -10.07
N ALA A 87 -0.64 -21.33 -9.43
CA ALA A 87 -0.17 -22.71 -9.42
C ALA A 87 -1.12 -23.66 -8.67
N GLN A 88 -1.76 -23.19 -7.60
CA GLN A 88 -2.67 -24.01 -6.79
C GLN A 88 -4.06 -24.18 -7.42
N PHE A 89 -4.66 -23.11 -7.92
CA PHE A 89 -6.06 -23.09 -8.35
C PHE A 89 -6.25 -23.07 -9.88
N GLY A 90 -5.18 -22.81 -10.63
CA GLY A 90 -5.20 -22.73 -12.09
C GLY A 90 -6.09 -21.60 -12.63
N ALA A 91 -6.28 -21.61 -13.96
CA ALA A 91 -7.09 -20.60 -14.65
C ALA A 91 -8.60 -20.69 -14.35
N ALA A 92 -9.08 -21.82 -13.82
CA ALA A 92 -10.50 -22.05 -13.54
C ALA A 92 -11.06 -21.10 -12.45
N ASN A 93 -10.22 -20.65 -11.52
CA ASN A 93 -10.62 -19.76 -10.42
C ASN A 93 -10.07 -18.34 -10.60
N HIS A 94 -10.02 -17.86 -11.84
CA HIS A 94 -9.44 -16.56 -12.16
C HIS A 94 -10.06 -15.41 -11.34
N GLN A 95 -11.38 -15.41 -11.16
CA GLN A 95 -12.08 -14.35 -10.43
C GLN A 95 -11.74 -14.33 -8.93
N TYR A 96 -11.50 -15.50 -8.34
CA TYR A 96 -11.03 -15.61 -6.96
C TYR A 96 -9.61 -15.06 -6.81
N ILE A 97 -8.70 -15.44 -7.73
CA ILE A 97 -7.32 -14.92 -7.75
C ILE A 97 -7.34 -13.39 -7.92
N GLN A 98 -8.17 -12.86 -8.82
CA GLN A 98 -8.33 -11.42 -9.00
C GLN A 98 -8.81 -10.72 -7.73
N THR A 99 -9.75 -11.33 -7.01
CA THR A 99 -10.23 -10.77 -5.74
C THR A 99 -9.13 -10.76 -4.68
N MET A 100 -8.38 -11.86 -4.56
CA MET A 100 -7.21 -11.94 -3.66
C MET A 100 -6.18 -10.85 -3.96
N MET A 101 -5.86 -10.63 -5.23
CA MET A 101 -4.89 -9.62 -5.64
C MET A 101 -5.40 -8.19 -5.42
N PHE A 102 -6.69 -7.94 -5.70
CA PHE A 102 -7.34 -6.66 -5.40
C PHE A 102 -7.30 -6.35 -3.90
N VAL A 103 -7.68 -7.31 -3.06
CA VAL A 103 -7.68 -7.13 -1.60
C VAL A 103 -6.24 -7.01 -1.07
N GLY A 104 -5.29 -7.75 -1.64
CA GLY A 104 -3.87 -7.63 -1.31
C GLY A 104 -3.31 -6.24 -1.62
N LEU A 105 -3.63 -5.66 -2.78
CA LEU A 105 -3.27 -4.29 -3.12
C LEU A 105 -3.90 -3.28 -2.17
N ALA A 106 -5.20 -3.40 -1.93
CA ALA A 106 -5.94 -2.53 -1.03
C ALA A 106 -5.34 -2.53 0.39
N ILE A 107 -5.04 -3.73 0.92
CA ILE A 107 -4.39 -3.89 2.22
C ILE A 107 -2.99 -3.26 2.17
N ALA A 108 -2.17 -3.56 1.17
CA ALA A 108 -0.84 -2.97 1.06
C ALA A 108 -0.90 -1.43 1.12
N SER A 109 -1.81 -0.80 0.38
CA SER A 109 -1.96 0.66 0.40
C SER A 109 -2.45 1.20 1.75
N LEU A 110 -3.49 0.59 2.35
CA LEU A 110 -4.01 0.99 3.65
C LEU A 110 -2.93 0.96 4.74
N PHE A 111 -2.06 -0.04 4.68
CA PHE A 111 -0.96 -0.19 5.63
C PHE A 111 0.22 0.74 5.30
N TYR A 112 0.58 0.88 4.02
CA TYR A 112 1.65 1.75 3.53
C TYR A 112 1.48 3.21 3.95
N MET A 113 0.24 3.67 3.98
CA MET A 113 -0.16 5.01 4.37
C MET A 113 0.30 5.44 5.77
N PHE A 114 0.33 4.51 6.73
CA PHE A 114 0.91 4.79 8.05
C PHE A 114 2.42 5.04 7.95
N SER A 115 3.11 4.31 7.08
CA SER A 115 4.52 4.54 6.79
C SER A 115 4.79 5.87 6.06
N CYS A 116 3.82 6.38 5.30
CA CYS A 116 3.92 7.70 4.65
C CYS A 116 3.78 8.88 5.61
N LYS A 117 3.20 8.67 6.79
CA LYS A 117 2.99 9.73 7.80
C LYS A 117 4.28 10.46 8.18
N SER A 118 5.40 9.75 8.19
CA SER A 118 6.71 10.38 8.28
C SER A 118 7.73 9.63 7.46
N LEU A 119 8.42 10.41 6.64
CA LEU A 119 9.57 9.97 5.85
C LEU A 119 10.88 10.02 6.65
N LYS A 120 10.93 10.81 7.74
CA LYS A 120 12.14 11.05 8.54
C LYS A 120 12.18 10.25 9.84
N LYS A 121 11.03 9.82 10.34
CA LYS A 121 10.90 9.02 11.57
C LYS A 121 10.15 7.73 11.24
N ASN A 122 10.51 6.66 11.93
CA ASN A 122 9.80 5.39 11.79
C ASN A 122 8.42 5.46 12.45
N VAL A 123 7.50 4.61 12.01
CA VAL A 123 6.16 4.48 12.59
C VAL A 123 6.21 4.09 14.07
N TRP A 124 7.25 3.36 14.52
CA TRP A 124 7.42 3.06 15.95
C TRP A 124 7.83 4.25 16.82
N GLN A 125 8.34 5.33 16.22
CA GLN A 125 8.78 6.53 16.93
C GLN A 125 7.70 7.62 16.96
N ILE A 126 6.60 7.42 16.24
CA ILE A 126 5.48 8.35 16.13
C ILE A 126 4.24 7.61 16.60
N ASN A 127 3.28 8.30 17.22
CA ASN A 127 1.99 7.69 17.50
C ASN A 127 1.22 7.56 16.16
N PRO A 128 1.01 6.35 15.59
CA PRO A 128 0.30 6.20 14.32
C PRO A 128 -1.14 6.75 14.41
N PHE A 129 -1.74 6.71 15.60
CA PHE A 129 -3.10 7.14 15.88
C PHE A 129 -3.25 8.62 16.27
N SER A 130 -2.20 9.45 16.15
CA SER A 130 -2.32 10.88 16.52
C SER A 130 -3.25 11.69 15.61
N ASN A 131 -3.33 11.34 14.32
CA ASN A 131 -4.16 12.04 13.37
C ASN A 131 -5.51 11.33 13.22
N LYS A 132 -6.54 11.88 13.86
CA LYS A 132 -7.91 11.35 13.82
C LYS A 132 -8.49 11.35 12.40
N LEU A 133 -8.11 12.29 11.54
CA LEU A 133 -8.55 12.33 10.15
C LEU A 133 -7.92 11.19 9.34
N LEU A 134 -6.63 10.90 9.57
CA LEU A 134 -5.96 9.76 8.93
C LEU A 134 -6.63 8.45 9.32
N ILE A 135 -6.94 8.26 10.60
CA ILE A 135 -7.65 7.08 11.11
C ILE A 135 -9.04 6.98 10.50
N LEU A 136 -9.77 8.10 10.40
CA LEU A 136 -11.08 8.12 9.78
C LEU A 136 -10.99 7.72 8.31
N GLY A 137 -10.05 8.29 7.55
CA GLY A 137 -9.81 7.92 6.16
C GLY A 137 -9.47 6.43 6.02
N TRP A 138 -8.58 5.92 6.86
CA TRP A 138 -8.21 4.51 6.89
C TRP A 138 -9.41 3.61 7.20
N LEU A 139 -10.22 3.97 8.20
CA LEU A 139 -11.41 3.22 8.59
C LEU A 139 -12.44 3.20 7.45
N VAL A 140 -12.67 4.34 6.79
CA VAL A 140 -13.53 4.41 5.61
C VAL A 140 -12.98 3.52 4.49
N GLY A 141 -11.67 3.54 4.25
CA GLY A 141 -11.02 2.66 3.27
C GLY A 141 -11.21 1.17 3.58
N VAL A 142 -11.08 0.77 4.85
CA VAL A 142 -11.38 -0.62 5.29
C VAL A 142 -12.84 -0.97 5.06
N VAL A 143 -13.78 -0.09 5.43
CA VAL A 143 -15.22 -0.31 5.22
C VAL A 143 -15.53 -0.42 3.73
N MET A 144 -14.94 0.42 2.89
CA MET A 144 -15.10 0.35 1.43
C MET A 144 -14.51 -0.94 0.85
N LEU A 145 -13.37 -1.41 1.36
CA LEU A 145 -12.77 -2.68 0.95
C LEU A 145 -13.67 -3.88 1.31
N VAL A 146 -14.16 -3.94 2.54
CA VAL A 146 -15.10 -4.98 2.98
C VAL A 146 -16.40 -4.90 2.16
N GLY A 147 -16.91 -3.69 1.93
CA GLY A 147 -18.07 -3.44 1.07
C GLY A 147 -17.85 -3.96 -0.36
N ALA A 148 -16.69 -3.70 -0.95
CA ALA A 148 -16.34 -4.16 -2.28
C ALA A 148 -16.32 -5.70 -2.42
N VAL A 149 -16.06 -6.42 -1.33
CA VAL A 149 -16.00 -7.89 -1.32
C VAL A 149 -17.33 -8.54 -1.00
N TYR A 150 -18.21 -7.91 -0.21
CA TYR A 150 -19.44 -8.54 0.29
C TYR A 150 -20.75 -7.90 -0.17
N VAL A 151 -20.74 -6.68 -0.72
CA VAL A 151 -21.96 -6.04 -1.23
C VAL A 151 -22.25 -6.52 -2.65
N PRO A 152 -23.41 -7.15 -2.93
CA PRO A 152 -23.70 -7.74 -4.24
C PRO A 152 -23.59 -6.77 -5.42
N VAL A 153 -24.01 -5.52 -5.26
CA VAL A 153 -23.91 -4.48 -6.29
C VAL A 153 -22.44 -4.20 -6.64
N LEU A 154 -21.57 -4.11 -5.63
CA LEU A 154 -20.15 -3.87 -5.82
C LEU A 154 -19.44 -5.10 -6.37
N GLN A 155 -19.86 -6.31 -5.98
CA GLN A 155 -19.33 -7.56 -6.52
C GLN A 155 -19.54 -7.68 -8.03
N VAL A 156 -20.69 -7.26 -8.55
CA VAL A 156 -20.96 -7.26 -9.99
C VAL A 156 -20.08 -6.23 -10.70
N MET A 157 -19.91 -5.03 -10.14
CA MET A 157 -19.08 -3.97 -10.75
C MET A 157 -17.59 -4.30 -10.74
N LEU A 158 -17.08 -4.83 -9.63
CA LEU A 158 -15.65 -5.12 -9.43
C LEU A 158 -15.30 -6.57 -9.80
N LYS A 159 -16.28 -7.39 -10.17
CA LYS A 159 -16.15 -8.83 -10.43
C LYS A 159 -15.46 -9.56 -9.27
N THR A 160 -15.83 -9.24 -8.03
CA THR A 160 -15.25 -9.86 -6.83
C THR A 160 -16.04 -11.09 -6.38
N VAL A 161 -15.36 -11.98 -5.65
CA VAL A 161 -15.93 -13.20 -5.04
C VAL A 161 -15.74 -13.11 -3.53
N PRO A 162 -16.68 -13.58 -2.70
CA PRO A 162 -16.49 -13.58 -1.25
C PRO A 162 -15.25 -14.39 -0.86
N LEU A 163 -14.43 -13.80 0.02
CA LEU A 163 -13.23 -14.43 0.55
C LEU A 163 -13.52 -15.17 1.86
N SER A 164 -12.78 -16.24 2.10
CA SER A 164 -12.84 -16.96 3.36
C SER A 164 -12.06 -16.23 4.46
N PHE A 165 -12.31 -16.59 5.72
CA PHE A 165 -11.56 -15.99 6.84
C PHE A 165 -10.05 -16.28 6.78
N GLY A 166 -9.65 -17.44 6.23
CA GLY A 166 -8.23 -17.78 6.05
C GLY A 166 -7.51 -16.84 5.08
N ASP A 167 -8.23 -16.39 4.05
CA ASP A 167 -7.71 -15.47 3.04
C ASP A 167 -7.44 -14.09 3.63
N TRP A 168 -8.34 -13.62 4.49
CA TRP A 168 -8.15 -12.37 5.23
C TRP A 168 -6.95 -12.42 6.16
N ILE A 169 -6.70 -13.55 6.83
CA ILE A 169 -5.51 -13.72 7.67
C ILE A 169 -4.24 -13.68 6.82
N LEU A 170 -4.22 -14.40 5.69
CA LEU A 170 -3.07 -14.44 4.80
C LEU A 170 -2.74 -13.05 4.25
N LEU A 171 -3.74 -12.33 3.74
CA LEU A 171 -3.55 -10.99 3.19
C LEU A 171 -3.25 -9.94 4.28
N GLY A 172 -3.88 -10.05 5.45
CA GLY A 172 -3.58 -9.21 6.61
C GLY A 172 -2.14 -9.41 7.09
N GLY A 173 -1.68 -10.65 7.16
CA GLY A 173 -0.29 -11.00 7.47
C GLY A 173 0.69 -10.44 6.45
N PHE A 174 0.33 -10.51 5.16
CA PHE A 174 1.09 -9.85 4.09
C PHE A 174 1.16 -8.32 4.28
N GLY A 175 0.04 -7.66 4.63
CA GLY A 175 0.01 -6.22 4.90
C GLY A 175 0.95 -5.82 6.04
N VAL A 176 0.92 -6.56 7.16
CA VAL A 176 1.82 -6.34 8.30
C VAL A 176 3.29 -6.58 7.91
N PHE A 177 3.57 -7.67 7.21
CA PHE A 177 4.90 -7.97 6.70
C PHE A 177 5.44 -6.86 5.80
N ASN A 178 4.58 -6.32 4.93
CA ASN A 178 4.91 -5.21 4.07
C ASN A 178 5.32 -3.96 4.88
N VAL A 179 4.52 -3.55 5.88
CA VAL A 179 4.90 -2.42 6.76
C VAL A 179 6.24 -2.64 7.43
N ILE A 180 6.48 -3.84 7.98
CA ILE A 180 7.76 -4.14 8.65
C ILE A 180 8.91 -3.94 7.67
N LEU A 181 8.81 -4.44 6.45
CA LEU A 181 9.83 -4.25 5.41
C LEU A 181 10.04 -2.77 5.07
N ILE A 182 8.96 -2.01 4.96
CA ILE A 182 9.01 -0.58 4.69
C ILE A 182 9.75 0.16 5.81
N GLU A 183 9.43 -0.13 7.07
CA GLU A 183 10.07 0.50 8.22
C GLU A 183 11.54 0.09 8.36
N VAL A 184 11.89 -1.16 8.06
CA VAL A 184 13.29 -1.61 8.01
C VAL A 184 14.07 -0.87 6.92
N ALA A 185 13.49 -0.74 5.73
CA ALA A 185 14.08 0.04 4.65
C ALA A 185 14.30 1.50 5.06
N LYS A 186 13.29 2.15 5.66
CA LYS A 186 13.43 3.53 6.18
C LYS A 186 14.52 3.63 7.26
N SER A 187 14.57 2.70 8.20
CA SER A 187 15.56 2.66 9.28
C SER A 187 16.99 2.67 8.73
N TYR A 188 17.26 1.85 7.71
CA TYR A 188 18.57 1.77 7.07
C TYR A 188 18.99 3.13 6.48
N PHE A 189 18.07 3.85 5.84
CA PHE A 189 18.37 5.16 5.27
C PHE A 189 18.49 6.28 6.32
N ILE A 190 17.61 6.31 7.32
CA ILE A 190 17.66 7.29 8.43
C ILE A 190 18.98 7.16 9.22
N MET A 191 19.46 5.93 9.47
CA MET A 191 20.76 5.69 10.12
C MET A 191 21.94 6.15 9.27
N LYS A 192 21.82 6.14 7.94
CA LYS A 192 22.87 6.60 7.04
C LYS A 192 22.95 8.13 6.98
N ASP A 193 21.81 8.81 7.09
CA ASP A 193 21.72 10.27 7.14
C ASP A 193 22.27 10.83 8.46
N LYS A 194 22.02 10.16 9.60
CA LYS A 194 22.63 10.50 10.90
C LYS A 194 24.16 10.33 10.96
N LYS A 195 24.75 9.52 10.07
CA LYS A 195 26.21 9.36 9.98
C LYS A 195 26.86 10.38 9.01
N ALA A 196 26.06 11.13 8.26
CA ALA A 196 26.53 12.12 7.29
C ALA A 196 26.52 13.56 7.84
N VAL A 197 26.07 13.74 9.09
CA VAL A 197 26.13 14.98 9.88
C VAL A 197 27.17 14.80 10.97
#